data_AF-A0A935Z7G3-F1
#
_entry.id   AF-A0A935Z7G3-F1
#
_cell.length_a   1.000
_cell.length_b   1.000
_cell.length_c   1.000
_cell.angle_alpha   90.00
_cell.angle_beta   90.00
_cell.angle_gamma   90.00
#
_symmetry.space_group_name_H-M   'P 1'
#
loop_
_entity.id
_entity.type
_entity.pdbx_description
1 polymer ?
#
loop_
_entity_poly.entity_id
_entity_poly.type
_entity_poly.pdbx_seq_one_letter_code
_entity_poly.pdbx_strand_id
1 'polypeptide(L)'
;MATVESPPLYATASHEAVDATEKELGFPIDGLLRRLYTEVANGGFGPGEGILGVAEGHADADGRPVSALYAELRAQGWPERLVPLCDWGCGAWACVDEHGRVVTMDEHGPTKTSYTLHSWLEAWLSGVDLQAGAFELVDDVMVNPFTKEPMVVKRRGRARGEGSSP
;
A
#
# COMPACT_ATOMS: atom_id res chain seq x y z
N MET A 1 21.86 -2.51 -19.35
CA MET A 1 20.79 -3.08 -18.52
C MET A 1 19.68 -3.52 -19.45
N ALA A 2 19.33 -4.81 -19.46
CA ALA A 2 18.12 -5.24 -20.15
C ALA A 2 16.93 -4.61 -19.40
N THR A 3 16.13 -3.80 -20.09
CA THR A 3 14.81 -3.43 -19.61
C THR A 3 14.01 -4.71 -19.46
N VAL A 4 13.80 -5.14 -18.22
CA VAL A 4 12.82 -6.19 -17.92
C VAL A 4 11.49 -5.62 -18.39
N GLU A 5 10.87 -6.28 -19.36
CA GLU A 5 9.57 -5.88 -19.86
C GLU A 5 8.58 -5.96 -18.69
N SER A 6 7.94 -4.85 -18.36
CA SER A 6 6.94 -4.85 -17.29
C SER A 6 5.83 -5.83 -17.67
N PRO A 7 5.43 -6.73 -16.75
CA PRO A 7 4.33 -7.65 -17.04
C PRO A 7 3.08 -6.84 -17.44
N PRO A 8 2.23 -7.40 -18.33
CA PRO A 8 1.02 -6.72 -18.74
C PRO A 8 0.14 -6.45 -17.51
N LEU A 9 -0.56 -5.31 -17.53
CA LEU A 9 -1.56 -5.00 -16.52
C LEU A 9 -2.60 -6.11 -16.41
N TYR A 10 -3.13 -6.30 -15.20
CA TYR A 10 -4.31 -7.12 -15.00
C TYR A 10 -5.50 -6.55 -15.77
N ALA A 11 -6.40 -7.42 -16.21
CA ALA A 11 -7.68 -6.98 -16.75
C ALA A 11 -8.43 -6.14 -15.71
N THR A 12 -9.27 -5.21 -16.16
CA THR A 12 -10.17 -4.46 -15.28
C THR A 12 -11.13 -5.41 -14.57
N ALA A 13 -11.43 -5.12 -13.31
CA ALA A 13 -12.45 -5.84 -12.56
C ALA A 13 -13.84 -5.55 -13.14
N SER A 14 -14.74 -6.54 -13.06
CA SER A 14 -16.15 -6.29 -13.33
C SER A 14 -16.79 -5.54 -12.15
N HIS A 15 -17.90 -4.85 -12.40
CA HIS A 15 -18.64 -4.18 -11.32
C HIS A 15 -19.13 -5.19 -10.27
N GLU A 16 -19.51 -6.41 -10.69
CA GLU A 16 -19.95 -7.49 -9.80
C GLU A 16 -18.83 -7.99 -8.89
N ALA A 17 -17.59 -8.06 -9.39
CA ALA A 17 -16.43 -8.44 -8.59
C ALA A 17 -16.12 -7.39 -7.51
N VAL A 18 -16.27 -6.11 -7.84
CA VAL A 18 -16.12 -5.03 -6.85
C VAL A 18 -17.27 -5.05 -5.84
N ASP A 19 -18.52 -5.26 -6.27
CA ASP A 19 -19.68 -5.34 -5.36
C ASP A 19 -19.56 -6.54 -4.40
N ALA A 20 -19.06 -7.68 -4.88
CA ALA A 20 -18.76 -8.83 -4.04
C ALA A 20 -17.70 -8.50 -2.99
N THR A 21 -16.65 -7.77 -3.39
CA THR A 21 -15.59 -7.31 -2.48
C THR A 21 -16.14 -6.36 -1.42
N GLU A 22 -16.92 -5.34 -1.79
CA GLU A 22 -17.54 -4.40 -0.83
C GLU A 22 -18.46 -5.14 0.16
N LYS A 23 -19.17 -6.18 -0.30
CA LYS A 23 -19.98 -7.03 0.56
C LYS A 23 -19.14 -7.85 1.54
N GLU A 24 -18.00 -8.38 1.12
CA GLU A 24 -17.05 -9.11 1.97
C GLU A 24 -16.39 -8.18 3.00
N LEU A 25 -16.05 -6.95 2.59
CA LEU A 25 -15.52 -5.91 3.48
C LEU A 25 -16.56 -5.41 4.48
N GLY A 26 -17.85 -5.40 4.08
CA GLY A 26 -18.97 -4.90 4.88
C GLY A 26 -19.20 -3.38 4.75
N PHE A 27 -18.57 -2.73 3.78
CA PHE A 27 -18.70 -1.29 3.50
C PHE A 27 -18.29 -0.98 2.05
N PRO A 28 -18.80 0.11 1.45
CA PRO A 28 -18.36 0.55 0.13
C PRO A 28 -16.92 1.08 0.19
N ILE A 29 -16.12 0.74 -0.81
CA ILE A 29 -14.77 1.30 -0.95
C ILE A 29 -14.84 2.73 -1.49
N ASP A 30 -13.74 3.47 -1.38
CA ASP A 30 -13.64 4.81 -1.95
C ASP A 30 -13.94 4.81 -3.46
N GLY A 31 -14.66 5.83 -3.93
CA GLY A 31 -15.15 5.90 -5.30
C GLY A 31 -14.02 5.99 -6.33
N LEU A 32 -12.88 6.59 -5.99
CA LEU A 32 -11.72 6.60 -6.88
C LEU A 32 -11.08 5.21 -6.93
N LEU A 33 -10.93 4.52 -5.79
CA LEU A 33 -10.41 3.16 -5.76
C LEU A 33 -11.25 2.20 -6.62
N ARG A 34 -12.58 2.32 -6.53
CA ARG A 34 -13.51 1.56 -7.38
C ARG A 34 -13.24 1.78 -8.87
N ARG A 35 -13.08 3.04 -9.29
CA ARG A 35 -12.80 3.38 -10.70
C ARG A 35 -11.45 2.86 -11.16
N LEU A 36 -10.43 2.86 -10.29
CA LEU A 36 -9.14 2.26 -10.62
C LEU A 36 -9.30 0.79 -10.99
N TYR A 37 -10.06 0.02 -10.20
CA TYR A 37 -10.31 -1.39 -10.50
C TYR A 37 -11.08 -1.61 -11.81
N THR A 38 -12.11 -0.81 -12.08
CA THR A 38 -13.02 -1.04 -13.22
C THR A 38 -12.59 -0.37 -14.52
N GLU A 39 -11.77 0.68 -14.46
CA GLU A 39 -11.40 1.50 -15.63
C GLU A 39 -9.91 1.42 -15.98
N VAL A 40 -9.03 1.04 -15.05
CA VAL A 40 -7.57 0.98 -15.28
C VAL A 40 -7.08 -0.47 -15.30
N ALA A 41 -7.09 -1.14 -14.14
CA ALA A 41 -6.69 -2.53 -13.99
C ALA A 41 -7.12 -3.05 -12.61
N ASN A 42 -7.33 -4.37 -12.47
CA ASN A 42 -7.60 -5.00 -11.18
C ASN A 42 -6.32 -5.14 -10.33
N GLY A 43 -5.73 -4.00 -9.96
CA GLY A 43 -4.49 -3.92 -9.21
C GLY A 43 -3.21 -4.16 -10.04
N GLY A 44 -2.07 -4.23 -9.36
CA GLY A 44 -0.75 -4.55 -9.94
C GLY A 44 -0.03 -3.35 -10.57
N PHE A 45 -0.53 -2.14 -10.31
CA PHE A 45 0.09 -0.88 -10.72
C PHE A 45 0.05 0.10 -9.54
N GLY A 46 0.83 1.18 -9.62
CA GLY A 46 0.88 2.19 -8.57
C GLY A 46 2.15 2.11 -7.73
N PRO A 47 2.16 2.80 -6.59
CA PRO A 47 3.29 2.81 -5.65
C PRO A 47 3.52 1.45 -4.97
N GLY A 48 4.69 1.32 -4.32
CA GLY A 48 5.05 0.11 -3.56
C GLY A 48 5.12 -1.12 -4.46
N GLU A 49 4.64 -2.26 -3.95
CA GLU A 49 4.48 -3.49 -4.72
C GLU A 49 3.27 -3.49 -5.67
N GLY A 50 2.59 -2.35 -5.81
CA GLY A 50 1.37 -2.19 -6.61
C GLY A 50 0.09 -2.29 -5.78
N ILE A 51 -0.97 -1.65 -6.28
CA ILE A 51 -2.28 -1.65 -5.64
C ILE A 51 -2.85 -3.08 -5.67
N LEU A 52 -3.31 -3.56 -4.53
CA LEU A 52 -4.04 -4.82 -4.38
C LEU A 52 -5.33 -4.78 -5.17
N GLY A 53 -5.61 -5.85 -5.90
CA GLY A 53 -6.85 -6.05 -6.62
C GLY A 53 -7.92 -6.74 -5.77
N VAL A 54 -9.11 -6.78 -6.35
CA VAL A 54 -10.18 -7.69 -5.94
C VAL A 54 -9.91 -9.11 -6.47
N ALA A 55 -10.85 -10.04 -6.30
CA ALA A 55 -10.72 -11.41 -6.82
C ALA A 55 -10.26 -11.44 -8.30
N GLU A 56 -9.40 -12.42 -8.63
CA GLU A 56 -8.76 -12.58 -9.95
C GLU A 56 -7.85 -11.40 -10.38
N GLY A 57 -7.52 -10.49 -9.46
CA GLY A 57 -6.61 -9.36 -9.66
C GLY A 57 -5.21 -9.61 -9.14
N HIS A 58 -4.47 -8.51 -9.00
CA HIS A 58 -3.21 -8.52 -8.28
C HIS A 58 -3.44 -8.85 -6.80
N ALA A 59 -2.68 -9.78 -6.28
CA ALA A 59 -2.77 -10.24 -4.90
C ALA A 59 -1.50 -9.87 -4.13
N ASP A 60 -1.57 -9.93 -2.81
CA ASP A 60 -0.38 -9.78 -1.97
C ASP A 60 0.61 -10.94 -2.17
N ALA A 61 1.74 -10.89 -1.45
CA ALA A 61 2.79 -11.90 -1.55
C ALA A 61 2.32 -13.34 -1.20
N ASP A 62 1.23 -13.48 -0.45
CA ASP A 62 0.63 -14.77 -0.08
C ASP A 62 -0.52 -15.18 -1.02
N GLY A 63 -0.77 -14.40 -2.09
CA GLY A 63 -1.80 -14.69 -3.08
C GLY A 63 -3.22 -14.30 -2.63
N ARG A 64 -3.35 -13.41 -1.63
CA ARG A 64 -4.66 -12.95 -1.13
C ARG A 64 -5.11 -11.68 -1.87
N PRO A 65 -6.37 -11.65 -2.37
CA PRO A 65 -6.99 -10.40 -2.82
C PRO A 65 -7.31 -9.49 -1.63
N VAL A 66 -7.66 -8.23 -1.91
CA VAL A 66 -7.85 -7.18 -0.90
C VAL A 66 -8.86 -7.55 0.21
N SER A 67 -9.97 -8.23 -0.13
CA SER A 67 -10.98 -8.63 0.86
C SER A 67 -10.50 -9.74 1.79
N ALA A 68 -9.79 -10.74 1.26
CA ALA A 68 -9.23 -11.83 2.04
C ALA A 68 -8.14 -11.33 3.00
N LEU A 69 -7.23 -10.47 2.50
CA LEU A 69 -6.21 -9.84 3.33
C LEU A 69 -6.85 -8.99 4.43
N TYR A 70 -7.83 -8.13 4.09
CA TYR A 70 -8.51 -7.31 5.08
C TYR A 70 -9.18 -8.15 6.17
N ALA A 71 -9.87 -9.23 5.81
CA ALA A 71 -10.52 -10.12 6.78
C ALA A 71 -9.51 -10.74 7.77
N GLU A 72 -8.35 -11.18 7.27
CA GLU A 72 -7.28 -11.74 8.10
C GLU A 72 -6.67 -10.69 9.04
N LEU A 73 -6.39 -9.49 8.52
CA LEU A 73 -5.88 -8.37 9.31
C LEU A 73 -6.90 -7.95 10.38
N ARG A 74 -8.21 -7.94 10.06
CA ARG A 74 -9.27 -7.63 11.03
C ARG A 74 -9.28 -8.61 12.21
N ALA A 75 -9.02 -9.90 11.96
CA ALA A 75 -8.88 -10.88 13.04
C ALA A 75 -7.71 -10.58 14.00
N GLN A 76 -6.73 -9.80 13.55
CA GLN A 76 -5.54 -9.40 14.31
C GLN A 76 -5.66 -7.97 14.89
N GLY A 77 -6.84 -7.35 14.83
CA GLY A 77 -7.08 -6.04 15.43
C GLY A 77 -6.87 -4.85 14.49
N TRP A 78 -6.77 -5.08 13.17
CA TRP A 78 -6.68 -4.00 12.18
C TRP A 78 -7.86 -3.02 12.27
N PRO A 79 -7.69 -1.70 12.02
CA PRO A 79 -8.80 -0.76 12.11
C PRO A 79 -9.95 -1.07 11.16
N GLU A 80 -11.17 -0.74 11.58
CA GLU A 80 -12.33 -0.80 10.70
C GLU A 80 -12.21 0.22 9.57
N ARG A 81 -12.75 -0.13 8.40
CA ARG A 81 -12.88 0.78 7.24
C ARG A 81 -11.55 1.32 6.71
N LEU A 82 -10.46 0.63 7.03
CA LEU A 82 -9.12 0.94 6.55
C LEU A 82 -8.64 -0.16 5.60
N VAL A 83 -8.81 0.09 4.30
CA VAL A 83 -8.53 -0.89 3.24
C VAL A 83 -7.03 -0.90 2.94
N PRO A 84 -6.33 -2.04 3.03
CA PRO A 84 -4.94 -2.13 2.57
C PRO A 84 -4.87 -1.88 1.06
N LEU A 85 -4.00 -0.98 0.64
CA LEU A 85 -3.80 -0.62 -0.77
C LEU A 85 -2.59 -1.32 -1.36
N CYS A 86 -1.40 -1.14 -0.78
CA CYS A 86 -0.17 -1.75 -1.27
C CYS A 86 0.83 -1.97 -0.13
N ASP A 87 1.71 -2.95 -0.32
CA ASP A 87 2.78 -3.24 0.62
C ASP A 87 3.96 -2.28 0.39
N TRP A 88 4.49 -1.70 1.47
CA TRP A 88 5.76 -0.96 1.48
C TRP A 88 6.97 -1.86 1.78
N GLY A 89 6.73 -3.15 1.98
CA GLY A 89 7.64 -4.12 2.58
C GLY A 89 7.76 -3.93 4.09
N CYS A 90 8.47 -4.86 4.74
CA CYS A 90 8.78 -4.82 6.18
C CYS A 90 7.55 -4.72 7.09
N GLY A 91 6.40 -5.25 6.67
CA GLY A 91 5.17 -5.24 7.47
C GLY A 91 4.49 -3.88 7.56
N ALA A 92 4.80 -2.94 6.65
CA ALA A 92 4.14 -1.65 6.59
C ALA A 92 3.31 -1.52 5.30
N TRP A 93 2.16 -0.90 5.41
CA TRP A 93 1.16 -0.83 4.33
C TRP A 93 0.76 0.61 4.05
N ALA A 94 0.54 0.93 2.77
CA ALA A 94 -0.34 2.04 2.41
C ALA A 94 -1.78 1.55 2.52
N CYS A 95 -2.66 2.39 3.04
CA CYS A 95 -4.08 2.09 3.19
C CYS A 95 -4.92 3.29 2.76
N VAL A 96 -6.19 3.04 2.47
CA VAL A 96 -7.18 4.08 2.23
C VAL A 96 -8.36 3.94 3.18
N ASP A 97 -8.80 5.06 3.75
CA ASP A 97 -10.02 5.11 4.56
C ASP A 97 -11.27 5.35 3.70
N GLU A 98 -12.45 5.30 4.32
CA GLU A 98 -13.75 5.55 3.66
C GLU A 98 -13.93 6.96 3.06
N HIS A 99 -12.99 7.87 3.32
CA HIS A 99 -12.98 9.23 2.79
C HIS A 99 -11.92 9.42 1.71
N GLY A 100 -11.27 8.34 1.28
CA GLY A 100 -10.23 8.39 0.25
C GLY A 100 -8.92 9.01 0.77
N ARG A 101 -8.67 9.03 2.08
CA ARG A 101 -7.39 9.52 2.64
C ARG A 101 -6.39 8.38 2.75
N VAL A 102 -5.14 8.67 2.44
CA VAL A 102 -4.05 7.70 2.56
C VAL A 102 -3.53 7.67 3.99
N VAL A 103 -3.41 6.46 4.54
CA VAL A 103 -2.88 6.19 5.87
C VAL A 103 -1.74 5.20 5.73
N THR A 104 -0.64 5.46 6.42
CA THR A 104 0.44 4.48 6.55
C THR A 104 0.18 3.65 7.80
N MET A 105 0.12 2.32 7.65
CA MET A 105 0.05 1.39 8.77
C MET A 105 1.41 0.74 8.95
N ASP A 106 1.96 0.75 10.17
CA ASP A 106 3.17 0.02 10.54
C ASP A 106 3.03 -0.59 11.95
N GLU A 107 4.14 -1.09 12.52
CA GLU A 107 4.18 -1.70 13.86
C GLU A 107 3.72 -0.75 15.00
N HIS A 108 3.74 0.56 14.78
CA HIS A 108 3.27 1.58 15.73
C HIS A 108 1.80 1.94 15.55
N GLY A 109 1.13 1.41 14.52
CA GLY A 109 -0.26 1.65 14.19
C GLY A 109 -0.48 2.66 13.05
N PRO A 110 -1.73 3.15 12.88
CA PRO A 110 -2.09 3.99 11.75
C PRO A 110 -1.56 5.42 11.91
N THR A 111 -0.86 5.91 10.89
CA THR A 111 -0.41 7.29 10.76
C THR A 111 -1.10 7.95 9.56
N LYS A 112 -1.91 8.98 9.83
CA LYS A 112 -2.59 9.74 8.78
C LYS A 112 -1.59 10.58 8.00
N THR A 113 -1.57 10.42 6.68
CA THR A 113 -0.75 11.24 5.78
C THR A 113 -1.53 12.48 5.35
N SER A 114 -0.84 13.45 4.74
CA SER A 114 -1.50 14.60 4.09
C SER A 114 -2.13 14.28 2.74
N TYR A 115 -2.00 13.04 2.25
CA TYR A 115 -2.48 12.67 0.92
C TYR A 115 -3.91 12.15 0.95
N THR A 116 -4.68 12.58 -0.04
CA THR A 116 -5.82 11.82 -0.56
C THR A 116 -5.33 10.81 -1.60
N LEU A 117 -6.10 9.76 -1.89
CA LEU A 117 -5.78 8.78 -2.93
C LEU A 117 -5.48 9.46 -4.28
N HIS A 118 -6.24 10.50 -4.63
CA HIS A 118 -5.99 11.30 -5.83
C HIS A 118 -4.62 11.99 -5.82
N SER A 119 -4.33 12.80 -4.80
CA SER A 119 -3.05 13.52 -4.70
C SER A 119 -1.85 12.59 -4.54
N TRP A 120 -2.05 11.42 -3.93
CA TRP A 120 -1.04 10.39 -3.78
C TRP A 120 -0.66 9.78 -5.15
N LEU A 121 -1.66 9.43 -5.96
CA LEU A 121 -1.44 8.93 -7.32
C LEU A 121 -0.84 10.00 -8.23
N GLU A 122 -1.27 11.25 -8.10
CA GLU A 122 -0.68 12.39 -8.84
C GLU A 122 0.81 12.57 -8.50
N ALA A 123 1.16 12.50 -7.21
CA ALA A 123 2.55 12.58 -6.76
C ALA A 123 3.38 11.41 -7.32
N TRP A 124 2.86 10.18 -7.27
CA TRP A 124 3.51 9.02 -7.87
C TRP A 124 3.76 9.20 -9.37
N LEU A 125 2.74 9.61 -10.13
CA LEU A 125 2.84 9.87 -11.56
C LEU A 125 3.82 10.99 -11.90
N SER A 126 4.01 11.93 -10.97
CA SER A 126 4.99 13.02 -11.08
C SER A 126 6.42 12.60 -10.71
N GLY A 127 6.63 11.32 -10.33
CA GLY A 127 7.94 10.78 -9.97
C GLY A 127 8.36 11.03 -8.53
N VAL A 128 7.43 11.40 -7.64
CA VAL A 128 7.73 11.53 -6.21
C VAL A 128 8.01 10.14 -5.63
N ASP A 129 9.13 10.01 -4.90
CA ASP A 129 9.44 8.81 -4.13
C ASP A 129 8.59 8.77 -2.86
N LEU A 130 7.38 8.22 -3.01
CA LEU A 130 6.41 8.11 -1.93
C LEU A 130 6.89 7.18 -0.80
N GLN A 131 7.71 6.17 -1.10
CA GLN A 131 8.21 5.25 -0.08
C GLN A 131 9.27 5.93 0.79
N ALA A 132 10.20 6.67 0.18
CA ALA A 132 11.15 7.49 0.92
C ALA A 132 10.46 8.61 1.72
N GLY A 133 9.36 9.17 1.18
CA GLY A 133 8.56 10.18 1.86
C GLY A 133 7.63 9.63 2.95
N ALA A 134 7.29 8.34 2.93
CA ALA A 134 6.34 7.73 3.86
C ALA A 134 6.93 7.50 5.26
N PHE A 135 8.26 7.40 5.38
CA PHE A 135 8.93 7.04 6.64
C PHE A 135 10.08 7.99 6.97
N GLU A 136 10.39 8.12 8.25
CA GLU A 136 11.65 8.66 8.70
C GLU A 136 12.79 7.67 8.40
N LEU A 137 13.98 8.17 8.08
CA LEU A 137 15.18 7.35 7.98
C LEU A 137 16.03 7.59 9.22
N VAL A 138 16.24 6.54 10.00
CA VAL A 138 17.06 6.59 11.21
C VAL A 138 18.37 5.85 10.98
N ASP A 139 19.44 6.39 11.55
CA ASP A 139 20.71 5.66 11.63
C ASP A 139 20.58 4.55 12.66
N ASP A 140 21.01 3.36 12.26
CA ASP A 140 21.08 2.19 13.12
C ASP A 140 22.47 1.55 13.01
N VAL A 141 22.93 0.94 14.08
CA VAL A 141 24.24 0.28 14.11
C VAL A 141 24.02 -1.22 14.02
N MET A 142 24.45 -1.80 12.90
CA MET A 142 24.42 -3.24 12.69
C MET A 142 25.84 -3.78 12.64
N VAL A 143 26.03 -5.03 13.08
CA VAL A 143 27.28 -5.76 12.86
C VAL A 143 27.26 -6.33 11.46
N ASN A 144 28.24 -5.94 10.63
CA ASN A 144 28.37 -6.47 9.29
C ASN A 144 28.58 -8.01 9.36
N PRO A 145 27.73 -8.82 8.69
CA PRO A 145 27.80 -10.27 8.82
C PRO A 145 29.08 -10.87 8.21
N PHE A 146 29.76 -10.14 7.33
CA PHE A 146 30.99 -10.56 6.64
C PHE A 146 32.26 -10.09 7.35
N THR A 147 32.36 -8.80 7.69
CA THR A 147 33.57 -8.24 8.33
C THR A 147 33.55 -8.37 9.85
N LYS A 148 32.38 -8.61 10.45
CA LYS A 148 32.14 -8.59 11.90
C LYS A 148 32.39 -7.24 12.57
N GLU A 149 32.53 -6.17 11.79
CA GLU A 149 32.72 -4.81 12.28
C GLU A 149 31.38 -4.05 12.36
N PRO A 150 31.22 -3.11 13.30
CA PRO A 150 30.07 -2.22 13.33
C PRO A 150 29.99 -1.39 12.04
N MET A 151 28.79 -1.28 11.48
CA MET A 151 28.49 -0.37 10.39
C MET A 151 27.19 0.38 10.66
N VAL A 152 27.15 1.65 10.26
CA VAL A 152 25.92 2.45 10.29
C VAL A 152 25.13 2.12 9.04
N VAL A 153 23.86 1.76 9.22
CA VAL A 153 22.90 1.55 8.14
C VAL A 153 21.72 2.49 8.31
N LYS A 154 21.09 2.85 7.21
CA LYS A 154 19.81 3.57 7.24
C LYS A 154 18.69 2.54 7.39
N ARG A 155 17.94 2.64 8.49
CA ARG A 155 16.74 1.83 8.74
C ARG A 155 15.50 2.70 8.62
N ARG A 156 14.39 2.07 8.22
CA ARG A 156 13.05 2.66 8.30
C ARG A 156 12.71 2.96 9.76
N GLY A 157 12.42 4.22 10.04
CA GLY A 157 11.87 4.73 11.30
C GLY A 157 10.34 4.76 11.26
N ARG A 158 9.74 5.71 11.97
CA ARG A 158 8.29 5.86 12.03
C ARG A 158 7.71 6.40 10.74
N ALA A 159 6.45 6.07 10.46
CA ALA A 159 5.68 6.72 9.41
C ALA A 159 5.59 8.24 9.62
N ARG A 160 5.70 9.01 8.54
CA ARG A 160 5.51 10.47 8.54
C ARG A 160 4.03 10.81 8.41
N GLY A 161 3.56 11.73 9.26
CA GLY A 161 2.15 12.15 9.31
C GLY A 161 1.90 13.52 8.69
N GLU A 162 0.64 13.96 8.76
CA GLU A 162 0.25 15.34 8.40
C GLU A 162 1.15 16.38 9.10
N GLY A 163 1.76 17.28 8.31
CA GLY A 163 2.62 18.36 8.82
C GLY A 163 4.09 18.02 8.97
N SER A 164 4.50 16.76 8.75
CA SER A 164 5.90 16.38 8.63
C SER A 164 6.44 16.83 7.26
N SER A 165 7.21 17.93 7.19
CA SER A 165 7.99 18.21 5.97
C SER A 165 9.05 17.11 5.76
N PRO A 166 9.40 16.77 4.50
CA PRO A 166 10.52 15.89 4.20
C PRO A 166 11.82 16.41 4.84
#